data_AF-A0AAD2JMZ4-F1
#
_entry.id   AF-A0AAD2JMZ4-F1
#
_cell.length_a   1.000
_cell.length_b   1.000
_cell.length_c   1.000
_cell.angle_alpha   90.00
_cell.angle_beta   90.00
_cell.angle_gamma   90.00
#
_symmetry.space_group_name_H-M   'P 1'
#
loop_
_entity.id
_entity.type
_entity.pdbx_description
1 polymer ?
#
loop_
_entity_poly.entity_id
_entity_poly.type
_entity_poly.pdbx_seq_one_letter_code
_entity_poly.pdbx_strand_id
1 'polypeptide(L)'
;MLNYHEMTMDEAKDSPQKKKQFAVTCTIMGGVIVYMLMTSGAFQSVNPIQGKFPGGNYVYKYTARDYAASGGLGRAIMEDLINTRLANKQEIIPQYKLEEQVHHLYLENPAGRGGPRQRFMSGLVIPKSKTDDDTMALLMGLNDDTKKSEFTKDEQHILSAIEIYNMLPYETAELPPVDALVLQFPWTGGISSILVQSMKVIPKMHKLAAAKLNDGDQTVVISACSKDEQMCTHYAPLENVEAFLLGRPTTKDFNDALGKEEVVDWAGMKLTLDYAATKWKEWTGLKKKEVPAPVLEEEGEAKAEL
;
A
#
# COMPACT_ATOMS: atom_id res chain seq x y z
N MET A 1 -0.25 17.88 -10.51
CA MET A 1 -1.02 18.71 -9.56
C MET A 1 -1.17 20.09 -10.17
N LEU A 2 -2.40 20.59 -10.34
CA LEU A 2 -2.62 21.99 -10.70
C LEU A 2 -2.31 22.83 -9.46
N ASN A 3 -1.24 23.62 -9.50
CA ASN A 3 -0.84 24.45 -8.39
C ASN A 3 -1.81 25.63 -8.28
N TYR A 4 -2.70 25.61 -7.29
CA TYR A 4 -3.69 26.66 -7.05
C TYR A 4 -3.05 28.06 -6.91
N HIS A 5 -1.81 28.10 -6.42
CA HIS A 5 -1.02 29.33 -6.30
C HIS A 5 -0.66 29.96 -7.64
N GLU A 6 -0.52 29.20 -8.72
CA GLU A 6 -0.15 29.71 -10.05
C GLU A 6 -1.35 30.27 -10.82
N MET A 7 -2.56 29.80 -10.52
CA MET A 7 -3.77 30.25 -11.23
C MET A 7 -4.39 31.54 -10.68
N THR A 8 -3.90 32.06 -9.55
CA THR A 8 -4.62 33.10 -8.78
C THR A 8 -3.78 34.32 -8.38
N MET A 9 -2.60 34.51 -8.98
CA MET A 9 -1.62 35.51 -8.51
C MET A 9 -2.10 36.98 -8.55
N ASP A 10 -3.07 37.35 -9.40
CA ASP A 10 -3.44 38.77 -9.58
C ASP A 10 -4.80 39.21 -8.99
N GLU A 11 -5.61 38.29 -8.45
CA GLU A 11 -6.95 38.65 -7.94
C GLU A 11 -6.98 38.84 -6.40
N ALA A 12 -7.87 39.70 -5.90
CA ALA A 12 -8.12 39.80 -4.46
C ALA A 12 -8.60 38.47 -3.88
N LYS A 13 -8.13 38.10 -2.67
CA LYS A 13 -8.40 36.80 -2.03
C LYS A 13 -9.88 36.40 -1.99
N ASP A 14 -10.78 37.38 -1.83
CA ASP A 14 -12.23 37.17 -1.71
C ASP A 14 -13.03 37.51 -2.97
N SER A 15 -12.38 37.67 -4.13
CA SER A 15 -13.09 37.99 -5.37
C SER A 15 -14.13 36.90 -5.72
N PRO A 16 -15.31 37.27 -6.26
CA PRO A 16 -16.28 36.29 -6.76
C PRO A 16 -15.71 35.37 -7.85
N GLN A 17 -14.72 35.84 -8.62
CA GLN A 17 -14.04 35.09 -9.66
C GLN A 17 -13.14 33.98 -9.08
N LYS A 18 -12.34 34.27 -8.04
CA LYS A 18 -11.58 33.25 -7.29
C LYS A 18 -12.48 32.18 -6.69
N LYS A 19 -13.63 32.55 -6.14
CA LYS A 19 -14.60 31.57 -5.59
C LYS A 19 -15.14 30.64 -6.68
N LYS A 20 -15.44 31.17 -7.87
CA LYS A 20 -15.85 30.35 -9.04
C LYS A 20 -14.72 29.44 -9.51
N GLN A 21 -13.50 29.95 -9.66
CA GLN A 21 -12.34 29.14 -10.05
C GLN A 21 -12.07 28.01 -9.05
N PHE A 22 -12.09 28.32 -7.75
CA PHE A 22 -11.92 27.33 -6.69
C PHE A 22 -13.00 26.24 -6.75
N ALA A 23 -14.27 26.61 -6.95
CA ALA A 23 -15.36 25.64 -7.09
C ALA A 23 -15.20 24.73 -8.33
N VAL A 24 -14.73 25.28 -9.46
CA VAL A 24 -14.42 24.49 -10.66
C VAL A 24 -13.27 23.53 -10.40
N THR A 25 -12.17 24.01 -9.79
CA THR A 25 -11.03 23.15 -9.42
C THR A 25 -11.45 22.03 -8.46
N CYS A 26 -12.25 22.34 -7.44
CA CYS A 26 -12.77 21.33 -6.51
C CYS A 26 -13.66 20.30 -7.21
N THR A 27 -14.52 20.73 -8.14
CA THR A 27 -15.36 19.83 -8.93
C THR A 27 -14.52 18.89 -9.81
N ILE A 28 -13.50 19.43 -10.49
CA ILE A 28 -12.58 18.63 -11.31
C ILE A 28 -11.81 17.63 -10.44
N MET A 29 -11.23 18.08 -9.32
CA MET A 29 -10.51 17.21 -8.38
C MET A 29 -11.43 16.13 -7.80
N GLY A 30 -12.66 16.47 -7.43
CA GLY A 30 -13.66 15.53 -6.98
C GLY A 30 -13.99 14.47 -8.05
N GLY A 31 -14.19 14.89 -9.29
CA GLY A 31 -14.39 13.98 -10.42
C GLY A 31 -13.20 13.03 -10.64
N VAL A 32 -11.97 13.55 -10.57
CA VAL A 32 -10.74 12.74 -10.67
C VAL A 32 -10.63 11.74 -9.52
N ILE A 33 -10.92 12.13 -8.28
CA ILE A 33 -10.90 11.23 -7.12
C ILE A 33 -11.93 10.11 -7.29
N VAL A 34 -13.17 10.45 -7.68
CA VAL A 34 -14.21 9.45 -7.93
C VAL A 34 -13.78 8.49 -9.04
N TYR A 35 -13.24 9.00 -10.14
CA TYR A 35 -12.71 8.18 -11.23
C TYR A 35 -11.57 7.25 -10.76
N MET A 36 -10.63 7.77 -9.97
CA MET A 36 -9.53 6.99 -9.38
C MET A 36 -10.02 5.89 -8.43
N LEU A 37 -11.09 6.14 -7.66
CA LEU A 37 -11.72 5.16 -6.78
C LEU A 37 -12.46 4.07 -7.57
N MET A 38 -13.16 4.46 -8.63
CA MET A 38 -13.86 3.51 -9.51
C MET A 38 -12.88 2.57 -10.23
N THR A 39 -11.80 3.11 -10.77
CA THR A 39 -10.80 2.35 -11.54
C THR A 39 -9.86 1.52 -10.68
N SER A 40 -9.60 1.92 -9.42
CA SER A 40 -8.77 1.14 -8.48
C SER A 40 -9.49 -0.07 -7.86
N GLY A 41 -10.75 -0.33 -8.22
CA GLY A 41 -11.52 -1.42 -7.62
C GLY A 41 -11.98 -1.12 -6.19
N ALA A 42 -11.98 0.13 -5.73
CA ALA A 42 -12.39 0.49 -4.36
C ALA A 42 -13.79 -0.05 -3.99
N PHE A 43 -14.68 -0.22 -4.97
CA PHE A 43 -16.03 -0.76 -4.80
C PHE A 43 -16.19 -2.25 -5.16
N GLN A 44 -15.15 -2.91 -5.70
CA GLN A 44 -15.23 -4.32 -6.09
C GLN A 44 -15.13 -5.26 -4.89
N SER A 45 -15.82 -6.40 -4.91
CA SER A 45 -15.71 -7.39 -3.83
C SER A 45 -14.40 -8.17 -3.93
N VAL A 46 -13.87 -8.59 -2.78
CA VAL A 46 -12.66 -9.42 -2.70
C VAL A 46 -13.09 -10.87 -2.52
N ASN A 47 -13.13 -11.60 -3.63
CA ASN A 47 -13.57 -12.99 -3.71
C ASN A 47 -12.47 -13.86 -4.33
N PRO A 48 -11.47 -14.30 -3.55
CA PRO A 48 -10.44 -15.18 -4.08
C PRO A 48 -10.99 -16.55 -4.44
N ILE A 49 -10.39 -17.15 -5.46
CA ILE A 49 -10.60 -18.55 -5.85
C ILE A 49 -9.44 -19.40 -5.33
N GLN A 50 -9.59 -20.73 -5.33
CA GLN A 50 -8.45 -21.61 -5.12
C GLN A 50 -7.65 -21.73 -6.41
N GLY A 51 -6.33 -21.70 -6.31
CA GLY A 51 -5.42 -21.85 -7.43
C GLY A 51 -4.04 -22.27 -6.93
N LYS A 52 -3.01 -22.03 -7.74
CA LYS A 52 -1.62 -22.35 -7.40
C LYS A 52 -0.74 -21.13 -7.50
N PHE A 53 0.14 -20.95 -6.52
CA PHE A 53 1.29 -20.07 -6.66
C PHE A 53 2.36 -20.80 -7.48
N PRO A 54 2.91 -20.20 -8.54
CA PRO A 54 3.81 -20.89 -9.47
C PRO A 54 5.19 -21.23 -8.88
N GLY A 55 5.65 -20.53 -7.83
CA GLY A 55 6.99 -20.70 -7.29
C GLY A 55 8.10 -20.18 -8.22
N GLY A 56 9.35 -20.33 -7.79
CA GLY A 56 10.52 -19.92 -8.55
C GLY A 56 11.70 -19.50 -7.68
N ASN A 57 12.80 -19.10 -8.31
CA ASN A 57 13.93 -18.49 -7.62
C ASN A 57 13.61 -17.01 -7.41
N TYR A 58 13.60 -16.57 -6.15
CA TYR A 58 13.23 -15.22 -5.76
C TYR A 58 14.48 -14.45 -5.35
N VAL A 59 14.82 -13.40 -6.09
CA VAL A 59 15.89 -12.44 -5.75
C VAL A 59 15.25 -11.14 -5.29
N TYR A 60 15.54 -10.71 -4.07
CA TYR A 60 14.71 -9.72 -3.39
C TYR A 60 15.51 -8.82 -2.45
N LYS A 61 14.90 -7.70 -2.07
CA LYS A 61 15.32 -6.85 -0.95
C LYS A 61 14.23 -6.93 0.13
N TYR A 62 14.64 -7.09 1.38
CA TYR A 62 13.76 -7.08 2.54
C TYR A 62 13.79 -5.72 3.25
N THR A 63 12.64 -5.23 3.69
CA THR A 63 12.58 -4.03 4.52
C THR A 63 11.35 -4.01 5.41
N ALA A 64 11.32 -3.08 6.38
CA ALA A 64 10.17 -2.81 7.22
C ALA A 64 9.75 -1.34 7.04
N ARG A 65 8.64 -1.10 6.34
CA ARG A 65 8.07 0.22 6.00
C ARG A 65 6.57 0.10 5.75
N ASP A 66 5.90 1.20 5.44
CA ASP A 66 4.50 1.13 4.98
C ASP A 66 4.40 0.32 3.67
N TYR A 67 3.39 -0.52 3.52
CA TYR A 67 3.20 -1.32 2.30
C TYR A 67 3.06 -0.51 1.03
N ALA A 68 2.68 0.76 1.08
CA ALA A 68 2.73 1.64 -0.09
C ALA A 68 4.16 1.82 -0.63
N ALA A 69 5.17 1.60 0.20
CA ALA A 69 6.58 1.68 -0.17
C ALA A 69 7.05 0.48 -1.02
N SER A 70 6.32 -0.65 -1.00
CA SER A 70 6.70 -1.88 -1.71
C SER A 70 6.83 -1.70 -3.21
N GLY A 71 5.91 -0.95 -3.83
CA GLY A 71 5.95 -0.61 -5.25
C GLY A 71 7.12 0.32 -5.59
N GLY A 72 7.52 1.20 -4.66
CA GLY A 72 8.73 2.01 -4.80
C GLY A 72 9.99 1.15 -4.82
N LEU A 73 10.10 0.20 -3.90
CA LEU A 73 11.22 -0.74 -3.85
C LEU A 73 11.25 -1.65 -5.09
N GLY A 74 10.09 -2.12 -5.56
CA GLY A 74 9.99 -2.90 -6.79
C GLY A 74 10.51 -2.14 -8.02
N ARG A 75 10.17 -0.85 -8.15
CA ARG A 75 10.70 0.01 -9.22
C ARG A 75 12.22 0.19 -9.13
N ALA A 76 12.75 0.44 -7.93
CA ALA A 76 14.20 0.55 -7.75
C ALA A 76 14.92 -0.75 -8.17
N ILE A 77 14.37 -1.93 -7.85
CA ILE A 77 14.95 -3.21 -8.28
C ILE A 77 14.93 -3.39 -9.80
N MET A 78 13.86 -2.97 -10.47
CA MET A 78 13.81 -3.00 -11.94
C MET A 78 14.83 -2.04 -12.57
N GLU A 79 14.98 -0.84 -12.02
CA GLU A 79 15.99 0.14 -12.45
C GLU A 79 17.42 -0.41 -12.25
N ASP A 80 17.70 -1.03 -11.10
CA ASP A 80 18.97 -1.70 -10.80
C ASP A 80 19.29 -2.76 -11.88
N LEU A 81 18.32 -3.62 -12.25
CA LEU A 81 18.49 -4.63 -13.29
C LEU A 81 18.74 -4.02 -14.68
N ILE A 82 17.93 -3.03 -15.07
CA ILE A 82 18.05 -2.35 -16.38
C ILE A 82 19.42 -1.68 -16.50
N ASN A 83 19.84 -0.95 -15.48
CA ASN A 83 21.13 -0.26 -15.46
C ASN A 83 22.31 -1.24 -15.51
N THR A 84 22.21 -2.35 -14.78
CA THR A 84 23.26 -3.39 -14.77
C THR A 84 23.37 -4.07 -16.14
N ARG A 85 22.25 -4.42 -16.77
CA ARG A 85 22.23 -4.99 -18.14
C ARG A 85 22.82 -4.02 -19.15
N LEU A 86 22.47 -2.73 -19.05
CA LEU A 86 23.01 -1.69 -19.91
C LEU A 86 24.54 -1.56 -19.74
N ALA A 87 25.04 -1.55 -18.51
CA ALA A 87 26.47 -1.51 -18.21
C ALA A 87 27.22 -2.73 -18.77
N ASN A 88 26.58 -3.91 -18.72
CA ASN A 88 27.13 -5.16 -19.24
C ASN A 88 26.88 -5.37 -20.73
N LYS A 89 26.30 -4.39 -21.44
CA LYS A 89 25.96 -4.45 -22.87
C LYS A 89 25.04 -5.61 -23.24
N GLN A 90 24.12 -5.96 -22.33
CA GLN A 90 23.12 -7.01 -22.52
C GLN A 90 21.80 -6.43 -23.04
N GLU A 91 20.92 -7.31 -23.54
CA GLU A 91 19.59 -6.91 -24.00
C GLU A 91 18.75 -6.34 -22.84
N ILE A 92 18.21 -5.13 -23.07
CA ILE A 92 17.34 -4.45 -22.11
C ILE A 92 15.95 -5.09 -22.18
N ILE A 93 15.49 -5.63 -21.05
CA ILE A 93 14.11 -6.09 -20.92
C ILE A 93 13.22 -4.84 -20.79
N PRO A 94 12.16 -4.71 -21.61
CA PRO A 94 11.19 -3.64 -21.44
C PRO A 94 10.59 -3.64 -20.02
N GLN A 95 10.50 -2.46 -19.40
CA GLN A 95 10.06 -2.31 -18.02
C GLN A 95 8.72 -3.01 -17.73
N TYR A 96 7.74 -2.93 -18.64
CA TYR A 96 6.43 -3.57 -18.46
C TYR A 96 6.51 -5.10 -18.30
N LYS A 97 7.49 -5.76 -18.94
CA LYS A 97 7.73 -7.21 -18.77
C LYS A 97 8.39 -7.55 -17.44
N LEU A 98 9.17 -6.62 -16.88
CA LEU A 98 9.77 -6.78 -15.56
C LEU A 98 8.72 -6.58 -14.47
N GLU A 99 7.79 -5.64 -14.65
CA GLU A 99 6.71 -5.37 -13.70
C GLU A 99 5.91 -6.64 -13.36
N GLU A 100 5.63 -7.48 -14.36
CA GLU A 100 4.92 -8.77 -14.17
C GLU A 100 5.73 -9.80 -13.36
N GLN A 101 7.05 -9.67 -13.33
CA GLN A 101 7.95 -10.55 -12.58
C GLN A 101 8.21 -10.04 -11.16
N VAL A 102 7.92 -8.76 -10.88
CA VAL A 102 8.09 -8.19 -9.55
C VAL A 102 6.99 -8.69 -8.64
N HIS A 103 7.40 -9.40 -7.60
CA HIS A 103 6.53 -9.90 -6.55
C HIS A 103 6.83 -9.20 -5.23
N HIS A 104 5.76 -8.84 -4.54
CA HIS A 104 5.75 -8.25 -3.21
C HIS A 104 5.20 -9.25 -2.21
N LEU A 105 6.02 -9.68 -1.24
CA LEU A 105 5.61 -10.57 -0.15
C LEU A 105 5.32 -9.72 1.08
N TYR A 106 4.07 -9.76 1.55
CA TYR A 106 3.57 -9.04 2.71
C TYR A 106 3.43 -10.02 3.89
N LEU A 107 4.18 -9.79 4.96
CA LEU A 107 4.25 -10.74 6.08
C LEU A 107 3.17 -10.50 7.13
N GLU A 108 2.72 -9.26 7.32
CA GLU A 108 1.68 -8.88 8.27
C GLU A 108 0.36 -8.50 7.60
N ASN A 109 -0.73 -8.73 8.34
CA ASN A 109 -2.00 -8.07 8.06
C ASN A 109 -1.93 -6.57 8.43
N PRO A 110 -2.07 -5.65 7.46
CA PRO A 110 -1.88 -4.24 7.71
C PRO A 110 -2.98 -3.63 8.59
N ALA A 111 -4.13 -4.32 8.77
CA ALA A 111 -5.17 -3.92 9.71
C ALA A 111 -4.74 -4.09 11.17
N GLY A 112 -3.91 -5.10 11.49
CA GLY A 112 -3.39 -5.33 12.84
C GLY A 112 -2.09 -4.58 13.12
N ARG A 113 -1.38 -4.17 12.07
CA ARG A 113 -0.13 -3.41 12.15
C ARG A 113 0.03 -2.54 10.93
N GLY A 114 -0.10 -1.23 11.08
CA GLY A 114 0.12 -0.29 9.99
C GLY A 114 1.34 0.60 10.17
N GLY A 115 1.76 1.25 9.08
CA GLY A 115 2.82 2.25 9.09
C GLY A 115 4.23 1.67 8.93
N PRO A 116 5.26 2.28 9.52
CA PRO A 116 6.67 2.07 9.14
C PRO A 116 7.27 0.71 9.57
N ARG A 117 6.46 -0.23 10.04
CA ARG A 117 6.91 -1.51 10.63
C ARG A 117 6.36 -2.73 9.95
N GLN A 118 5.68 -2.54 8.83
CA GLN A 118 5.16 -3.64 8.07
C GLN A 118 6.31 -4.22 7.27
N ARG A 119 6.59 -5.49 7.49
CA ARG A 119 7.69 -6.21 6.86
C ARG A 119 7.21 -6.71 5.52
N PHE A 120 7.98 -6.38 4.50
CA PHE A 120 7.74 -6.91 3.17
C PHE A 120 9.05 -7.18 2.45
N MET A 121 8.97 -8.07 1.47
CA MET A 121 10.00 -8.26 0.47
C MET A 121 9.47 -7.79 -0.87
N SER A 122 10.31 -7.12 -1.66
CA SER A 122 10.06 -6.88 -3.07
C SER A 122 11.22 -7.48 -3.86
N GLY A 123 10.91 -8.13 -4.97
CA GLY A 123 11.93 -8.85 -5.74
C GLY A 123 11.37 -9.45 -7.02
N LEU A 124 12.23 -10.10 -7.79
CA LEU A 124 11.87 -10.79 -9.03
C LEU A 124 11.74 -12.28 -8.76
N VAL A 125 10.63 -12.88 -9.20
CA VAL A 125 10.48 -14.34 -9.23
C VAL A 125 10.87 -14.84 -10.61
N ILE A 126 11.97 -15.58 -10.67
CA ILE A 126 12.51 -16.20 -11.87
C ILE A 126 11.96 -17.63 -11.94
N PRO A 127 11.12 -17.97 -12.92
CA PRO A 127 10.60 -19.34 -13.08
C PRO A 127 11.75 -20.33 -13.22
N LYS A 128 11.63 -21.51 -12.60
CA LYS A 128 12.64 -22.58 -12.71
C LYS A 128 12.91 -23.04 -14.14
N SER A 129 11.99 -22.81 -15.07
CA SER A 129 12.19 -23.10 -16.50
C SER A 129 13.20 -22.17 -17.18
N LYS A 130 13.62 -21.09 -16.51
CA LYS A 130 14.62 -20.13 -16.99
C LYS A 130 15.91 -20.24 -16.19
N THR A 131 16.51 -21.43 -16.15
CA THR A 131 17.78 -21.68 -15.42
C THR A 131 18.94 -20.84 -15.92
N ASP A 132 18.92 -20.47 -17.21
CA ASP A 132 19.98 -19.69 -17.85
C ASP A 132 19.80 -18.17 -17.67
N ASP A 133 18.81 -17.75 -16.86
CA ASP A 133 18.57 -16.35 -16.58
C ASP A 133 19.60 -15.81 -15.59
N ASP A 134 20.44 -14.90 -16.07
CA ASP A 134 21.51 -14.25 -15.31
C ASP A 134 20.99 -13.18 -14.35
N THR A 135 19.70 -12.86 -14.36
CA THR A 135 19.08 -11.80 -13.54
C THR A 135 19.47 -11.90 -12.06
N MET A 136 19.45 -13.10 -11.50
CA MET A 136 19.85 -13.31 -10.11
C MET A 136 21.33 -12.98 -9.90
N ALA A 137 22.21 -13.43 -10.78
CA ALA A 137 23.65 -13.16 -10.66
C ALA A 137 23.96 -11.66 -10.83
N LEU A 138 23.28 -10.99 -11.76
CA LEU A 138 23.41 -9.55 -11.99
C LEU A 138 23.03 -8.74 -10.74
N LEU A 139 21.86 -9.03 -10.16
CA LEU A 139 21.39 -8.31 -8.98
C LEU A 139 22.22 -8.64 -7.73
N MET A 140 22.58 -9.90 -7.53
CA MET A 140 23.47 -10.29 -6.42
C MET A 140 24.86 -9.68 -6.54
N GLY A 141 25.34 -9.42 -7.77
CA GLY A 141 26.59 -8.70 -8.03
C GLY A 141 26.58 -7.23 -7.61
N LEU A 142 25.41 -6.65 -7.31
CA LEU A 142 25.27 -5.29 -6.76
C LEU A 142 25.43 -5.23 -5.24
N ASN A 143 25.59 -6.37 -4.57
CA ASN A 143 25.91 -6.40 -3.15
C ASN A 143 27.37 -5.98 -2.93
N ASP A 144 27.57 -5.06 -2.00
CA ASP A 144 28.88 -4.58 -1.56
C ASP A 144 28.89 -4.42 -0.03
N ASP A 145 30.06 -4.10 0.53
CA ASP A 145 30.26 -3.94 1.98
C ASP A 145 29.51 -2.73 2.58
N THR A 146 28.94 -1.85 1.76
CA THR A 146 28.17 -0.69 2.24
C THR A 146 26.70 -1.00 2.48
N LYS A 147 26.23 -2.18 2.04
CA LYS A 147 24.84 -2.61 2.22
C LYS A 147 24.55 -2.93 3.69
N LYS A 148 23.37 -2.53 4.15
CA LYS A 148 22.86 -2.77 5.51
C LYS A 148 21.51 -3.47 5.45
N SER A 149 21.34 -4.52 6.25
CA SER A 149 20.08 -5.25 6.39
C SER A 149 19.07 -4.54 7.30
N GLU A 150 19.54 -3.66 8.18
CA GLU A 150 18.72 -2.98 9.19
C GLU A 150 19.10 -1.50 9.30
N PHE A 151 18.09 -0.67 9.58
CA PHE A 151 18.22 0.77 9.77
C PHE A 151 17.62 1.16 11.10
N THR A 152 18.33 1.98 11.86
CA THR A 152 17.83 2.59 13.08
C THR A 152 16.64 3.50 12.79
N LYS A 153 15.81 3.79 13.81
CA LYS A 153 14.68 4.72 13.67
C LYS A 153 15.14 6.08 13.16
N ASP A 154 16.26 6.58 13.66
CA ASP A 154 16.81 7.88 13.27
C ASP A 154 17.26 7.89 11.81
N GLU A 155 17.96 6.84 11.35
CA GLU A 155 18.32 6.69 9.94
C GLU A 155 17.08 6.65 9.04
N GLN A 156 16.02 5.96 9.46
CA GLN A 156 14.77 5.91 8.70
C GLN A 156 14.05 7.26 8.59
N HIS A 157 14.27 8.17 9.54
CA HIS A 157 13.73 9.53 9.53
C HIS A 157 14.59 10.50 8.71
N ILE A 158 15.91 10.28 8.66
CA ILE A 158 16.85 11.16 7.96
C ILE A 158 16.96 10.80 6.48
N LEU A 159 17.07 9.50 6.17
CA LEU A 159 17.30 9.02 4.82
C LEU A 159 16.00 8.97 4.02
N SER A 160 16.10 9.36 2.76
CA SER A 160 15.03 9.16 1.78
C SER A 160 14.81 7.67 1.51
N ALA A 161 13.64 7.34 0.96
CA ALA A 161 13.32 5.95 0.60
C ALA A 161 14.31 5.37 -0.43
N ILE A 162 14.73 6.17 -1.42
CA ILE A 162 15.66 5.74 -2.46
C ILE A 162 17.05 5.44 -1.87
N GLU A 163 17.54 6.26 -0.95
CA GLU A 163 18.82 6.03 -0.26
C GLU A 163 18.80 4.71 0.51
N ILE A 164 17.71 4.46 1.24
CA ILE A 164 17.53 3.19 1.95
C ILE A 164 17.47 2.01 0.97
N TYR A 165 16.73 2.10 -0.13
CA TYR A 165 16.64 1.03 -1.12
C TYR A 165 17.99 0.71 -1.78
N ASN A 166 18.84 1.72 -1.96
CA ASN A 166 20.18 1.55 -2.49
C ASN A 166 21.13 0.92 -1.47
N MET A 167 20.88 1.09 -0.17
CA MET A 167 21.67 0.48 0.90
C MET A 167 21.18 -0.92 1.29
N LEU A 168 20.00 -1.36 0.85
CA LEU A 168 19.51 -2.71 1.15
C LEU A 168 20.26 -3.78 0.33
N PRO A 169 20.73 -4.88 0.94
CA PRO A 169 21.32 -6.00 0.22
C PRO A 169 20.25 -6.79 -0.53
N TYR A 170 20.65 -7.37 -1.66
CA TYR A 170 19.91 -8.43 -2.32
C TYR A 170 20.11 -9.76 -1.60
N GLU A 171 19.02 -10.50 -1.45
CA GLU A 171 18.97 -11.86 -0.91
C GLU A 171 18.29 -12.78 -1.92
N THR A 172 18.48 -14.09 -1.77
CA THR A 172 17.87 -15.10 -2.64
C THR A 172 17.16 -16.16 -1.82
N ALA A 173 16.03 -16.64 -2.32
CA ALA A 173 15.33 -17.79 -1.76
C ALA A 173 14.61 -18.57 -2.86
N GLU A 174 14.33 -19.84 -2.61
CA GLU A 174 13.49 -20.65 -3.49
C GLU A 174 12.05 -20.66 -2.94
N LEU A 175 11.10 -20.14 -3.73
CA LEU A 175 9.69 -20.18 -3.38
C LEU A 175 9.05 -21.44 -3.98
N PRO A 176 8.46 -22.32 -3.15
CA PRO A 176 7.85 -23.55 -3.65
C PRO A 176 6.53 -23.26 -4.39
N PRO A 177 6.18 -24.05 -5.42
CA PRO A 177 4.83 -24.06 -5.94
C PRO A 177 3.89 -24.70 -4.93
N VAL A 178 2.82 -24.00 -4.56
CA VAL A 178 1.87 -24.46 -3.52
C VAL A 178 0.45 -24.07 -3.88
N ASP A 179 -0.52 -24.77 -3.30
CA ASP A 179 -1.91 -24.35 -3.36
C ASP A 179 -2.09 -23.02 -2.62
N ALA A 180 -2.87 -22.13 -3.21
CA ALA A 180 -3.05 -20.76 -2.74
C ALA A 180 -4.47 -20.26 -2.98
N LEU A 181 -4.89 -19.30 -2.17
CA LEU A 181 -5.97 -18.40 -2.57
C LEU A 181 -5.43 -17.43 -3.63
N VAL A 182 -6.12 -17.29 -4.75
CA VAL A 182 -5.76 -16.40 -5.85
C VAL A 182 -6.86 -15.38 -6.07
N LEU A 183 -6.48 -14.12 -6.12
CA LEU A 183 -7.37 -13.00 -6.41
C LEU A 183 -6.75 -12.14 -7.50
N GLN A 184 -7.48 -11.92 -8.59
CA GLN A 184 -7.15 -10.86 -9.53
C GLN A 184 -7.95 -9.60 -9.16
N PHE A 185 -7.28 -8.45 -9.10
CA PHE A 185 -7.88 -7.19 -8.68
C PHE A 185 -7.39 -6.01 -9.54
N PRO A 186 -8.24 -5.04 -9.92
CA PRO A 186 -7.83 -3.91 -10.73
C PRO A 186 -6.69 -3.09 -10.13
N TRP A 187 -5.81 -2.63 -11.01
CA TRP A 187 -4.65 -1.84 -10.64
C TRP A 187 -4.32 -0.78 -11.68
N THR A 188 -4.03 0.43 -11.19
CA THR A 188 -3.74 1.59 -12.04
C THR A 188 -2.33 2.13 -11.82
N GLY A 189 -1.57 1.58 -10.86
CA GLY A 189 -0.28 2.12 -10.43
C GLY A 189 -0.35 3.46 -9.71
N GLY A 190 -1.55 4.02 -9.55
CA GLY A 190 -1.80 5.25 -8.82
C GLY A 190 -1.95 5.03 -7.32
N ILE A 191 -1.92 6.13 -6.56
CA ILE A 191 -2.06 6.13 -5.09
C ILE A 191 -3.34 5.43 -4.62
N SER A 192 -4.46 5.59 -5.34
CA SER A 192 -5.72 4.93 -4.98
C SER A 192 -5.61 3.41 -5.02
N SER A 193 -4.97 2.85 -6.05
CA SER A 193 -4.77 1.40 -6.15
C SER A 193 -3.88 0.84 -5.04
N ILE A 194 -2.83 1.58 -4.67
CA ILE A 194 -1.94 1.21 -3.57
C ILE A 194 -2.70 1.23 -2.22
N LEU A 195 -3.53 2.25 -2.00
CA LEU A 195 -4.38 2.35 -0.81
C LEU A 195 -5.43 1.22 -0.76
N VAL A 196 -6.07 0.92 -1.89
CA VAL A 196 -7.04 -0.18 -1.96
C VAL A 196 -6.36 -1.53 -1.70
N GLN A 197 -5.16 -1.75 -2.23
CA GLN A 197 -4.40 -2.96 -1.95
C GLN A 197 -4.06 -3.11 -0.47
N SER A 198 -3.45 -2.08 0.12
CA SER A 198 -3.01 -2.08 1.52
C SER A 198 -4.18 -2.10 2.51
N MET A 199 -5.26 -1.37 2.28
CA MET A 199 -6.35 -1.24 3.26
C MET A 199 -7.49 -2.25 3.08
N LYS A 200 -7.64 -2.85 1.90
CA LYS A 200 -8.78 -3.72 1.59
C LYS A 200 -8.35 -5.10 1.13
N VAL A 201 -7.52 -5.19 0.11
CA VAL A 201 -7.18 -6.48 -0.52
C VAL A 201 -6.31 -7.32 0.40
N ILE A 202 -5.16 -6.80 0.82
CA ILE A 202 -4.18 -7.52 1.65
C ILE A 202 -4.81 -7.97 2.99
N PRO A 203 -5.48 -7.10 3.78
CA PRO A 203 -6.17 -7.52 5.00
C PRO A 203 -7.17 -8.65 4.80
N LYS A 204 -7.97 -8.55 3.73
CA LYS A 204 -9.01 -9.54 3.45
C LYS A 204 -8.39 -10.87 3.03
N MET A 205 -7.33 -10.85 2.23
CA MET A 205 -6.57 -12.05 1.84
C MET A 205 -5.95 -12.73 3.06
N HIS A 206 -5.28 -12.00 3.96
CA HIS A 206 -4.76 -12.56 5.22
C HIS A 206 -5.89 -13.20 6.04
N LYS A 207 -7.02 -12.50 6.22
CA LYS A 207 -8.15 -13.03 6.99
C LYS A 207 -8.73 -14.31 6.39
N LEU A 208 -8.86 -14.37 5.07
CA LEU A 208 -9.41 -15.54 4.37
C LEU A 208 -8.42 -16.72 4.37
N ALA A 209 -7.12 -16.46 4.27
CA ALA A 209 -6.09 -17.49 4.38
C ALA A 209 -6.01 -18.07 5.79
N ALA A 210 -6.04 -17.21 6.82
CA ALA A 210 -6.03 -17.63 8.22
C ALA A 210 -7.22 -18.55 8.56
N ALA A 211 -8.39 -18.32 7.95
CA ALA A 211 -9.57 -19.17 8.15
C ALA A 211 -9.45 -20.58 7.50
N LYS A 212 -8.43 -20.81 6.67
CA LYS A 212 -8.15 -22.09 6.02
C LYS A 212 -6.93 -22.82 6.58
N LEU A 213 -6.09 -22.11 7.31
CA LEU A 213 -4.89 -22.64 7.96
C LEU A 213 -5.22 -23.06 9.40
N ASN A 214 -4.32 -23.78 10.06
CA ASN A 214 -4.51 -24.14 11.46
C ASN A 214 -4.32 -22.91 12.36
N ASP A 215 -4.93 -22.94 13.55
CA ASP A 215 -4.77 -21.87 14.53
C ASP A 215 -3.29 -21.67 14.89
N GLY A 216 -2.79 -20.46 14.65
CA GLY A 216 -1.40 -20.09 14.89
C GLY A 216 -0.50 -20.12 13.65
N ASP A 217 -0.98 -20.67 12.54
CA ASP A 217 -0.25 -20.60 11.27
C ASP A 217 -0.16 -19.15 10.79
N GLN A 218 1.06 -18.76 10.42
CA GLN A 218 1.32 -17.45 9.84
C GLN A 218 0.64 -17.34 8.48
N THR A 219 0.24 -16.13 8.09
CA THR A 219 -0.27 -15.86 6.74
C THR A 219 0.66 -14.93 6.01
N VAL A 220 0.87 -15.17 4.72
CA VAL A 220 1.64 -14.32 3.81
C VAL A 220 0.76 -14.00 2.61
N VAL A 221 0.81 -12.75 2.15
CA VAL A 221 0.17 -12.35 0.89
C VAL A 221 1.25 -11.95 -0.11
N ILE A 222 1.21 -12.55 -1.29
CA ILE A 222 2.13 -12.28 -2.39
C ILE A 222 1.35 -11.50 -3.43
N SER A 223 1.92 -10.43 -4.00
CA SER A 223 1.26 -9.66 -5.05
C SER A 223 2.20 -9.40 -6.21
N ALA A 224 1.73 -9.61 -7.43
CA ALA A 224 2.39 -9.20 -8.67
C ALA A 224 1.39 -8.41 -9.52
N CYS A 225 1.86 -7.38 -10.22
CA CYS A 225 1.00 -6.45 -10.95
C CYS A 225 1.43 -6.33 -12.41
N SER A 226 0.48 -6.46 -13.32
CA SER A 226 0.68 -6.19 -14.75
C SER A 226 0.07 -4.85 -15.10
N LYS A 227 0.89 -3.96 -15.67
CA LYS A 227 0.44 -2.68 -16.21
C LYS A 227 -0.34 -2.82 -17.49
N ASP A 228 0.02 -3.80 -18.31
CA ASP A 228 -0.65 -4.08 -19.58
C ASP A 228 -2.05 -4.62 -19.34
N GLU A 229 -2.21 -5.53 -18.37
CA GLU A 229 -3.53 -6.05 -17.99
C GLU A 229 -4.32 -5.11 -17.08
N GLN A 230 -3.67 -4.10 -16.49
CA GLN A 230 -4.24 -3.24 -15.43
C GLN A 230 -4.79 -4.04 -14.25
N MET A 231 -4.10 -5.13 -13.89
CA MET A 231 -4.52 -6.08 -12.88
C MET A 231 -3.34 -6.47 -11.99
N CYS A 232 -3.61 -6.67 -10.71
CA CYS A 232 -2.70 -7.39 -9.83
C CYS A 232 -3.27 -8.75 -9.51
N THR A 233 -2.38 -9.75 -9.49
CA THR A 233 -2.68 -11.07 -8.97
C THR A 233 -2.10 -11.18 -7.56
N HIS A 234 -2.97 -11.47 -6.61
CA HIS A 234 -2.65 -11.68 -5.22
C HIS A 234 -2.77 -13.17 -4.89
N TYR A 235 -1.74 -13.72 -4.25
CA TYR A 235 -1.70 -15.09 -3.78
C TYR A 235 -1.65 -15.10 -2.25
N ALA A 236 -2.33 -16.02 -1.61
CA ALA A 236 -2.09 -16.37 -0.22
C ALA A 236 -1.85 -17.89 -0.13
N PRO A 237 -0.58 -18.32 0.00
CA PRO A 237 -0.23 -19.72 0.19
C PRO A 237 -1.04 -20.38 1.31
N LEU A 238 -1.52 -21.60 1.05
CA LEU A 238 -2.28 -22.41 2.02
C LEU A 238 -1.47 -23.58 2.58
N GLU A 239 -0.25 -23.77 2.09
CA GLU A 239 0.66 -24.84 2.51
C GLU A 239 2.08 -24.30 2.56
N ASN A 240 2.93 -24.90 3.40
CA ASN A 240 4.34 -24.56 3.54
C ASN A 240 4.61 -23.05 3.72
N VAL A 241 3.78 -22.38 4.54
CA VAL A 241 3.85 -20.92 4.69
C VAL A 241 5.19 -20.45 5.27
N GLU A 242 5.85 -21.29 6.07
CA GLU A 242 7.19 -21.02 6.61
C GLU A 242 8.23 -20.76 5.51
N ALA A 243 8.16 -21.47 4.39
CA ALA A 243 9.04 -21.22 3.25
C ALA A 243 8.89 -19.80 2.67
N PHE A 244 7.73 -19.17 2.85
CA PHE A 244 7.46 -17.80 2.41
C PHE A 244 7.86 -16.74 3.45
N LEU A 245 8.29 -17.14 4.65
CA LEU A 245 8.87 -16.24 5.64
C LEU A 245 10.35 -15.97 5.35
N LEU A 246 11.01 -16.79 4.54
CA LEU A 246 12.41 -16.61 4.13
C LEU A 246 13.36 -16.40 5.32
N GLY A 247 13.16 -17.18 6.39
CA GLY A 247 13.94 -17.09 7.62
C GLY A 247 13.60 -15.90 8.54
N ARG A 248 12.59 -15.09 8.20
CA ARG A 248 12.11 -14.00 9.06
C ARG A 248 11.23 -14.56 10.18
N PRO A 249 11.24 -13.93 11.37
CA PRO A 249 10.40 -14.37 12.47
C PRO A 249 8.92 -14.28 12.11
N THR A 250 8.09 -15.13 12.73
CA THR A 250 6.63 -15.04 12.58
C THR A 250 6.13 -13.64 13.00
N THR A 251 4.93 -13.24 12.57
CA THR A 251 4.35 -11.98 13.04
C THR A 251 4.24 -11.98 14.56
N LYS A 252 3.88 -13.11 15.17
CA LYS A 252 3.81 -13.21 16.64
C LYS A 252 5.17 -12.94 17.30
N ASP A 253 6.21 -13.66 16.90
CA ASP A 253 7.55 -13.50 17.52
C ASP A 253 8.11 -12.10 17.28
N PHE A 254 7.88 -11.55 16.09
CA PHE A 254 8.26 -10.17 15.78
C PHE A 254 7.48 -9.15 16.62
N ASN A 255 6.20 -9.41 16.92
CA ASN A 255 5.41 -8.56 17.80
C ASN A 255 5.91 -8.64 19.25
N ASP A 256 6.21 -9.84 19.72
CA ASP A 256 6.68 -10.09 21.09
C ASP A 256 8.05 -9.43 21.30
N ALA A 257 8.95 -9.47 20.31
CA ALA A 257 10.26 -8.83 20.36
C ALA A 257 10.20 -7.29 20.38
N LEU A 258 9.19 -6.69 19.75
CA LEU A 258 9.02 -5.23 19.74
C LEU A 258 8.41 -4.67 21.03
N GLY A 259 7.75 -5.50 21.84
CA GLY A 259 7.04 -5.06 23.03
C GLY A 259 5.72 -4.31 22.73
N LYS A 260 5.08 -3.78 23.78
CA LYS A 260 3.72 -3.21 23.72
C LYS A 260 3.63 -1.77 23.22
N GLU A 261 4.72 -1.01 23.19
CA GLU A 261 4.66 0.45 23.01
C GLU A 261 4.45 0.90 21.55
N GLU A 262 4.48 -0.01 20.57
CA GLU A 262 4.72 0.41 19.18
C GLU A 262 3.76 -0.21 18.15
N VAL A 263 2.66 -0.79 18.60
CA VAL A 263 1.60 -1.30 17.71
C VAL A 263 0.52 -0.22 17.55
N VAL A 264 0.54 0.48 16.42
CA VAL A 264 -0.60 1.30 16.00
C VAL A 264 -1.66 0.34 15.46
N ASP A 265 -2.67 0.06 16.29
CA ASP A 265 -3.86 -0.69 15.87
C ASP A 265 -4.75 0.21 15.01
N TRP A 266 -4.66 0.04 13.68
CA TRP A 266 -5.50 0.76 12.74
C TRP A 266 -6.94 0.24 12.72
N ALA A 267 -7.19 -0.99 13.16
CA ALA A 267 -8.56 -1.49 13.37
C ALA A 267 -9.21 -0.81 14.59
N GLY A 268 -8.41 -0.45 15.60
CA GLY A 268 -8.78 0.36 16.76
C GLY A 268 -8.90 1.86 16.46
N MET A 269 -8.12 2.39 15.50
CA MET A 269 -8.49 3.61 14.80
C MET A 269 -9.72 3.33 13.93
N LYS A 270 -10.90 3.31 14.56
CA LYS A 270 -12.06 3.88 13.87
C LYS A 270 -11.55 5.22 13.37
N LEU A 271 -11.29 5.32 12.07
CA LEU A 271 -11.29 6.56 11.31
C LEU A 271 -12.73 7.03 11.43
N THR A 272 -13.09 7.48 12.64
CA THR A 272 -14.40 7.99 12.92
C THR A 272 -14.48 9.13 11.95
N LEU A 273 -15.50 9.09 11.11
CA LEU A 273 -15.95 10.27 10.40
C LEU A 273 -15.98 11.46 11.36
N ASP A 274 -16.17 11.23 12.68
CA ASP A 274 -15.98 12.21 13.75
C ASP A 274 -14.57 12.79 13.88
N TYR A 275 -13.47 12.05 13.87
CA TYR A 275 -12.12 12.67 13.93
C TYR A 275 -11.83 13.50 12.67
N ALA A 276 -12.13 12.95 11.50
CA ALA A 276 -12.00 13.67 10.23
C ALA A 276 -12.94 14.90 10.17
N ALA A 277 -14.18 14.78 10.65
CA ALA A 277 -15.15 15.87 10.71
C ALA A 277 -14.78 16.89 11.79
N THR A 278 -14.16 16.48 12.90
CA THR A 278 -13.69 17.38 13.96
C THR A 278 -12.51 18.19 13.46
N LYS A 279 -11.52 17.55 12.83
CA LYS A 279 -10.42 18.24 12.17
C LYS A 279 -10.90 19.11 11.00
N TRP A 280 -11.87 18.65 10.21
CA TRP A 280 -12.49 19.46 9.16
C TRP A 280 -13.21 20.69 9.73
N LYS A 281 -13.94 20.56 10.84
CA LYS A 281 -14.60 21.68 11.54
C LYS A 281 -13.60 22.67 12.11
N GLU A 282 -12.52 22.18 12.73
CA GLU A 282 -11.41 23.02 13.20
C GLU A 282 -10.76 23.79 12.04
N TRP A 283 -10.49 23.11 10.92
CA TRP A 283 -9.78 23.68 9.78
C TRP A 283 -10.62 24.66 8.96
N THR A 284 -11.93 24.41 8.85
CA THR A 284 -12.86 25.30 8.13
C THR A 284 -13.32 26.50 8.96
N GLY A 285 -12.98 26.56 10.26
CA GLY A 285 -13.41 27.64 11.14
C GLY A 285 -14.94 27.75 11.29
N LEU A 286 -15.67 26.68 10.93
CA LEU A 286 -17.13 26.59 11.09
C LEU A 286 -17.45 26.50 12.58
N LYS A 287 -17.47 27.66 13.26
CA LYS A 287 -18.11 27.79 14.56
C LYS A 287 -19.57 27.38 14.38
N LYS A 288 -20.02 26.45 15.21
CA LYS A 288 -21.43 26.06 15.32
C LYS A 288 -22.21 27.38 15.46
N LYS A 289 -22.94 27.79 14.42
CA LYS A 289 -23.88 28.89 14.54
C LYS A 289 -24.90 28.36 15.54
N GLU A 290 -24.86 28.84 16.78
CA GLU A 290 -25.90 28.56 17.75
C GLU A 290 -27.18 29.06 17.10
N VAL A 291 -27.98 28.12 16.60
CA VAL A 291 -29.34 28.41 16.19
C VAL A 291 -30.04 28.66 17.52
N PRO A 292 -30.46 29.91 17.83
CA PRO A 292 -31.22 30.15 19.04
C PRO A 292 -32.42 29.20 19.01
N ALA A 293 -32.67 28.55 20.15
CA ALA A 293 -33.83 27.67 20.29
C ALA A 293 -35.07 28.42 19.80
N PRO A 294 -35.96 27.77 19.03
CA PRO A 294 -37.20 28.41 18.62
C PRO A 294 -37.90 28.91 19.87
N VAL A 295 -38.15 30.22 19.92
CA VAL A 295 -39.00 30.82 20.94
C VAL A 295 -40.37 30.19 20.73
N LEU A 296 -40.74 29.29 21.63
CA LEU A 296 -42.12 28.83 21.73
C LEU A 296 -42.93 30.06 22.18
N GLU A 297 -43.63 30.68 21.24
CA GLU A 297 -44.67 31.65 21.59
C GLU A 297 -45.71 30.91 22.43
N GLU A 298 -45.90 31.36 23.68
CA GLU A 298 -46.99 30.90 24.53
C GLU A 298 -48.31 31.24 23.84
N GLU A 299 -49.05 30.21 23.42
CA GLU A 299 -50.44 30.34 23.02
C GLU A 299 -51.24 30.87 24.21
N GLY A 300 -51.76 32.09 24.06
CA GLY A 300 -52.58 32.75 25.07
C GLY A 300 -53.84 31.94 25.40
N GLU A 301 -54.03 31.70 26.70
CA GLU A 301 -55.26 31.15 27.27
C GLU A 301 -56.47 32.04 26.93
N ALA A 302 -57.36 31.53 26.09
CA ALA A 302 -58.69 32.10 25.89
C ALA A 302 -59.54 31.87 27.15
N LYS A 303 -59.81 32.94 27.90
CA LYS A 303 -60.84 32.96 28.95
C LYS A 303 -62.23 32.88 28.32
N ALA A 304 -62.99 31.86 28.68
CA ALA A 304 -64.44 31.79 28.46
C ALA A 304 -65.15 32.47 29.64
N GLU A 305 -65.91 33.53 29.36
CA GLU A 305 -66.91 34.09 30.26
C GLU A 305 -68.27 33.42 30.01
N LEU A 306 -68.96 33.11 31.11
CA LEU A 306 -70.34 32.63 31.22
C LEU A 306 -71.18 33.74 31.87
#